data_AF-A0A7S1WRD4-F1
#
_entry.id   AF-A0A7S1WRD4-F1
#
_cell.length_a   1.000
_cell.length_b   1.000
_cell.length_c   1.000
_cell.angle_alpha   90.00
_cell.angle_beta   90.00
_cell.angle_gamma   90.00
#
_symmetry.space_group_name_H-M   'P 1'
#
loop_
_entity.id
_entity.type
_entity.pdbx_description
1 polymer ?
#
loop_
_entity_poly.entity_id
_entity_poly.type
_entity_poly.pdbx_seq_one_letter_code
_entity_poly.pdbx_strand_id
1 'polypeptide(L)'
;VNGNPVWPEHWGLTPAQVRDLLERLRSDPLWCSANNVYTLVSDFVVPWTQGKGVGYALLVNPAPREVNVLVSHAWSENAEEFLEGVLRATGEQDVVYICALANYQAEDGAGPSIQQQLGSDPTESPFQRVLQHIRCCGAKAGWSWRA
;
A
#
# COMPACT_ATOMS: atom_id res chain seq x y z
N VAL A 1 14.05 -6.13 -0.02
CA VAL A 1 13.79 -7.33 0.83
C VAL A 1 15.02 -8.23 0.79
N ASN A 2 15.64 -8.54 1.93
CA ASN A 2 16.86 -9.36 2.02
C ASN A 2 18.02 -8.88 1.12
N GLY A 3 18.25 -7.57 1.06
CA GLY A 3 19.29 -6.95 0.22
C GLY A 3 18.95 -6.80 -1.27
N ASN A 4 17.83 -7.38 -1.74
CA ASN A 4 17.37 -7.21 -3.12
C ASN A 4 16.40 -6.04 -3.25
N PRO A 5 16.55 -5.18 -4.28
CA PRO A 5 15.57 -4.15 -4.57
C PRO A 5 14.25 -4.79 -5.00
N VAL A 6 13.13 -4.24 -4.51
CA VAL A 6 11.78 -4.62 -4.91
C VAL A 6 11.11 -3.36 -5.42
N TRP A 7 10.54 -3.42 -6.62
CA TRP A 7 9.95 -2.25 -7.27
C TRP A 7 8.48 -2.05 -6.89
N PRO A 8 7.94 -0.81 -6.98
CA PRO A 8 6.57 -0.46 -6.57
C PRO A 8 5.45 -1.35 -7.11
N GLU A 9 5.63 -1.86 -8.32
CA GLU A 9 4.72 -2.78 -9.00
C GLU A 9 4.55 -4.09 -8.22
N HIS A 10 5.38 -4.35 -7.19
CA HIS A 10 5.36 -5.54 -6.35
C HIS A 10 5.09 -5.23 -4.86
N TRP A 11 4.65 -4.02 -4.52
CA TRP A 11 4.36 -3.58 -3.14
C TRP A 11 2.88 -3.74 -2.79
N GLY A 12 2.24 -4.79 -3.32
CA GLY A 12 0.81 -5.00 -3.19
C GLY A 12 0.39 -5.81 -1.96
N LEU A 13 -0.87 -5.63 -1.56
CA LEU A 13 -1.57 -6.38 -0.51
C LEU A 13 -2.72 -7.18 -1.12
N THR A 14 -2.96 -8.39 -0.61
CA THR A 14 -4.19 -9.13 -0.95
C THR A 14 -5.35 -8.69 -0.05
N PRO A 15 -6.62 -8.94 -0.45
CA PRO A 15 -7.76 -8.71 0.43
C PRO A 15 -7.65 -9.45 1.77
N ALA A 16 -7.05 -10.64 1.80
CA ALA A 16 -6.78 -11.34 3.06
C ALA A 16 -5.87 -10.52 3.99
N GLN A 17 -4.78 -9.95 3.47
CA GLN A 17 -3.87 -9.12 4.26
C GLN A 17 -4.49 -7.78 4.69
N VAL A 18 -5.39 -7.21 3.87
CA VAL A 18 -6.17 -6.03 4.26
C VAL A 18 -7.15 -6.37 5.39
N ARG A 19 -7.77 -7.56 5.34
CA ARG A 19 -8.64 -8.06 6.41
C ARG A 19 -7.85 -8.31 7.70
N ASP A 20 -6.69 -8.95 7.61
CA ASP A 20 -5.80 -9.18 8.76
C ASP A 20 -5.36 -7.86 9.40
N LEU A 21 -5.06 -6.83 8.59
CA LEU A 21 -4.78 -5.48 9.09
C LEU A 21 -5.99 -4.91 9.86
N LEU A 22 -7.18 -4.98 9.28
CA LEU A 22 -8.40 -4.45 9.90
C LEU A 22 -8.73 -5.18 11.22
N GLU A 23 -8.60 -6.50 11.24
CA GLU A 23 -8.80 -7.30 12.45
C GLU A 23 -7.76 -6.98 13.53
N ARG A 24 -6.49 -6.82 13.13
CA ARG A 24 -5.42 -6.39 14.03
C ARG A 24 -5.71 -5.04 14.66
N LEU A 25 -6.14 -4.05 13.87
CA LEU A 25 -6.52 -2.73 14.37
C LEU A 25 -7.69 -2.83 15.35
N ARG A 26 -8.76 -3.54 15.00
CA ARG A 26 -9.94 -3.74 15.86
C ARG A 26 -9.63 -4.45 17.19
N SER A 27 -8.58 -5.26 17.21
CA SER A 27 -8.13 -5.94 18.43
C SER A 27 -7.22 -5.08 19.32
N ASP A 28 -6.69 -3.98 18.80
CA ASP A 28 -5.78 -3.10 19.52
C ASP A 28 -6.56 -2.12 20.43
N PRO A 29 -6.26 -2.06 21.74
CA PRO A 29 -6.98 -1.18 22.66
C PRO A 29 -6.79 0.32 22.38
N LEU A 30 -5.78 0.70 21.59
CA LEU A 30 -5.55 2.08 21.18
C LEU A 30 -6.34 2.46 19.93
N TRP A 31 -6.90 1.50 19.19
CA TRP A 31 -7.69 1.77 18.00
C TRP A 31 -9.10 2.24 18.34
N CYS A 32 -9.56 3.25 17.61
CA CYS A 32 -10.93 3.73 17.62
C CYS A 32 -11.47 3.72 16.19
N SER A 33 -12.70 3.24 15.99
CA SER A 33 -13.31 3.18 14.64
C SER A 33 -13.50 4.54 13.99
N ALA A 34 -13.37 5.65 14.74
CA ALA A 34 -13.37 7.01 14.21
C ALA A 34 -11.99 7.50 13.73
N ASN A 35 -10.93 6.70 13.87
CA ASN A 35 -9.60 7.07 13.42
C ASN A 35 -9.54 7.24 11.90
N ASN A 36 -8.76 8.22 11.46
CA ASN A 36 -8.52 8.48 10.05
C ASN A 36 -7.20 7.85 9.58
N VAL A 37 -6.90 7.97 8.29
CA VAL A 37 -5.69 7.39 7.70
C VAL A 37 -4.40 8.01 8.28
N TYR A 38 -4.42 9.30 8.69
CA TYR A 38 -3.29 9.87 9.44
C TYR A 38 -3.00 9.06 10.71
N THR A 39 -4.01 8.84 11.55
CA THR A 39 -3.83 8.07 12.80
C THR A 39 -3.43 6.62 12.53
N LEU A 40 -4.06 5.96 11.54
CA LEU A 40 -3.64 4.63 11.10
C LEU A 40 -2.14 4.58 10.80
N VAL A 41 -1.63 5.58 10.08
CA VAL A 41 -0.22 5.59 9.68
C VAL A 41 0.69 5.95 10.84
N SER A 42 0.44 7.05 11.55
CA SER A 42 1.33 7.55 12.59
C SER A 42 1.42 6.62 13.80
N ASP A 43 0.28 6.05 14.22
CA ASP A 43 0.19 5.37 15.51
C ASP A 43 0.35 3.84 15.37
N PHE A 44 0.20 3.30 14.16
CA PHE A 44 0.26 1.86 13.91
C PHE A 44 1.27 1.49 12.82
N VAL A 45 1.09 1.97 11.59
CA VAL A 45 1.94 1.54 10.45
C VAL A 45 3.40 1.96 10.65
N VAL A 46 3.65 3.20 11.05
CA VAL A 46 5.02 3.69 11.29
C VAL A 46 5.70 2.87 12.40
N PRO A 47 5.11 2.70 13.60
CA PRO A 47 5.70 1.85 14.65
C PRO A 47 5.98 0.40 14.20
N TRP A 48 5.13 -0.19 13.36
CA TRP A 48 5.32 -1.56 12.88
C TRP A 48 6.41 -1.69 11.82
N THR A 49 6.64 -0.64 11.04
CA THR A 49 7.61 -0.63 9.93
C THR A 49 8.95 -0.02 10.32
N GLN A 50 9.02 0.69 11.46
CA GLN A 50 10.23 1.34 11.95
C GLN A 50 11.42 0.36 12.01
N GLY A 51 12.57 0.81 11.53
CA GLY A 51 13.81 0.06 11.47
C GLY A 51 13.85 -1.03 10.38
N LYS A 52 12.78 -1.18 9.58
CA LYS A 52 12.70 -2.23 8.54
C LYS A 52 13.05 -1.72 7.14
N GLY A 53 12.92 -0.41 6.91
CA GLY A 53 13.20 0.22 5.61
C GLY A 53 12.25 -0.19 4.48
N VAL A 54 11.09 -0.75 4.81
CA VAL A 54 10.04 -1.19 3.87
C VAL A 54 8.66 -0.86 4.40
N GLY A 55 7.72 -0.53 3.52
CA GLY A 55 6.32 -0.30 3.89
C GLY A 55 5.63 -1.57 4.41
N TYR A 56 4.46 -1.39 5.03
CA TYR A 56 3.66 -2.46 5.62
C TYR A 56 3.36 -3.58 4.61
N ALA A 57 3.06 -3.25 3.36
CA ALA A 57 2.77 -4.23 2.32
C ALA A 57 3.91 -5.24 2.15
N LEU A 58 5.15 -4.77 2.07
CA LEU A 58 6.32 -5.65 1.98
C LEU A 58 6.66 -6.33 3.31
N LEU A 59 6.35 -5.71 4.45
CA LEU A 59 6.58 -6.29 5.77
C LEU A 59 5.76 -7.57 5.99
N VAL A 60 4.50 -7.58 5.56
CA VAL A 60 3.59 -8.73 5.76
C VAL A 60 3.58 -9.73 4.60
N ASN A 61 4.33 -9.44 3.53
CA ASN A 61 4.42 -10.29 2.36
C ASN A 61 5.52 -11.35 2.54
N PRO A 62 5.21 -12.66 2.45
CA PRO A 62 6.25 -13.69 2.43
C PRO A 62 7.11 -13.61 1.15
N ALA A 63 6.52 -13.10 0.06
CA ALA A 63 7.20 -12.73 -1.17
C ALA A 63 6.50 -11.48 -1.77
N PRO A 64 7.21 -10.61 -2.51
CA PRO A 64 6.61 -9.45 -3.18
C PRO A 64 5.42 -9.85 -4.06
N ARG A 65 4.37 -9.01 -4.09
CA ARG A 65 3.13 -9.31 -4.81
C ARG A 65 2.86 -8.28 -5.90
N GLU A 66 2.77 -8.76 -7.13
CA GLU A 66 2.51 -7.95 -8.33
C GLU A 66 1.12 -7.29 -8.25
N VAL A 67 1.08 -5.97 -8.38
CA VAL A 67 -0.10 -5.13 -8.22
C VAL A 67 -0.94 -5.14 -9.49
N ASN A 68 -2.25 -5.34 -9.36
CA ASN A 68 -3.21 -5.19 -10.45
C ASN A 68 -4.29 -4.12 -10.18
N VAL A 69 -4.37 -3.60 -8.95
CA VAL A 69 -5.31 -2.54 -8.57
C VAL A 69 -4.57 -1.44 -7.81
N LEU A 70 -4.76 -0.18 -8.20
CA LEU A 70 -4.31 0.98 -7.42
C LEU A 70 -5.51 1.60 -6.71
N VAL A 71 -5.38 1.84 -5.41
CA VAL A 71 -6.40 2.48 -4.58
C VAL A 71 -5.87 3.83 -4.08
N SER A 72 -6.49 4.91 -4.53
CA SER A 72 -6.30 6.25 -3.97
C SER A 72 -7.13 6.46 -2.71
N HIS A 73 -6.63 7.26 -1.78
CA HIS A 73 -7.33 7.65 -0.56
C HIS A 73 -7.00 9.10 -0.17
N ALA A 74 -7.81 9.68 0.70
CA ALA A 74 -7.56 10.93 1.39
C ALA A 74 -7.08 10.64 2.82
N TRP A 75 -6.05 11.37 3.27
CA TRP A 75 -5.49 11.16 4.61
C TRP A 75 -6.48 11.39 5.77
N SER A 76 -7.44 12.29 5.57
CA SER A 76 -8.44 12.65 6.58
C SER A 76 -9.71 11.79 6.53
N GLU A 77 -9.81 10.81 5.62
CA GLU A 77 -10.98 9.92 5.57
C GLU A 77 -10.94 8.89 6.71
N ASN A 78 -12.09 8.31 7.03
CA ASN A 78 -12.19 7.26 8.04
C ASN A 78 -11.42 6.02 7.56
N ALA A 79 -10.42 5.58 8.33
CA ALA A 79 -9.54 4.49 7.93
C ALA A 79 -10.23 3.13 7.94
N GLU A 80 -11.14 2.90 8.89
CA GLU A 80 -11.88 1.64 8.99
C GLU A 80 -12.86 1.49 7.83
N GLU A 81 -13.68 2.50 7.55
CA GLU A 81 -14.59 2.54 6.41
C GLU A 81 -13.84 2.42 5.07
N PHE A 82 -12.67 3.05 4.96
CA PHE A 82 -11.79 2.94 3.80
C PHE A 82 -11.35 1.48 3.59
N LEU A 83 -10.77 0.84 4.60
CA LEU A 83 -10.29 -0.55 4.50
C LEU A 83 -11.43 -1.52 4.22
N GLU A 84 -12.58 -1.35 4.85
CA GLU A 84 -13.78 -2.13 4.52
C GLU A 84 -14.26 -1.88 3.09
N GLY A 85 -14.19 -0.64 2.62
CA GLY A 85 -14.49 -0.26 1.23
C GLY A 85 -13.60 -1.01 0.24
N VAL A 86 -12.29 -1.07 0.51
CA VAL A 86 -11.34 -1.87 -0.27
C VAL A 86 -11.76 -3.35 -0.28
N LEU A 87 -12.10 -3.93 0.87
CA LEU A 87 -12.53 -5.33 0.96
C LEU A 87 -13.84 -5.62 0.21
N ARG A 88 -14.77 -4.65 0.14
CA ARG A 88 -16.02 -4.79 -0.62
C ARG A 88 -15.81 -4.62 -2.13
N ALA A 89 -14.83 -3.82 -2.53
CA ALA A 89 -14.59 -3.48 -3.93
C ALA A 89 -13.62 -4.44 -4.65
N THR A 90 -12.94 -5.32 -3.92
CA THR A 90 -11.88 -6.20 -4.46
C THR A 90 -12.23 -7.67 -4.31
N GLY A 91 -11.81 -8.47 -5.29
CA GLY A 91 -11.93 -9.93 -5.29
C GLY A 91 -10.65 -10.63 -4.84
N GLU A 92 -10.71 -11.94 -4.58
CA GLU A 92 -9.58 -12.73 -4.05
C GLU A 92 -8.30 -12.68 -4.90
N GLN A 93 -8.43 -12.43 -6.20
CA GLN A 93 -7.32 -12.35 -7.14
C GLN A 93 -6.71 -10.94 -7.25
N ASP A 94 -7.32 -9.95 -6.60
CA ASP A 94 -6.80 -8.60 -6.60
C ASP A 94 -5.61 -8.47 -5.66
N VAL A 95 -4.66 -7.65 -6.10
CA VAL A 95 -3.49 -7.25 -5.34
C VAL A 95 -3.46 -5.73 -5.40
N VAL A 96 -3.81 -5.12 -4.27
CA VAL A 96 -4.01 -3.67 -4.15
C VAL A 96 -2.73 -2.95 -3.74
N TYR A 97 -2.45 -1.85 -4.42
CA TYR A 97 -1.49 -0.86 -3.97
C TYR A 97 -2.22 0.29 -3.27
N ILE A 98 -1.90 0.49 -1.99
CA ILE A 98 -2.40 1.58 -1.14
C ILE A 98 -1.18 2.34 -0.64
N CYS A 99 -0.96 3.59 -1.07
CA CYS A 99 0.32 4.28 -0.83
C CYS A 99 0.70 4.42 0.65
N ALA A 100 -0.26 4.67 1.54
CA ALA A 100 -0.09 4.71 3.00
C ALA A 100 0.46 3.39 3.59
N LEU A 101 0.19 2.25 2.95
CA LEU A 101 0.63 0.93 3.40
C LEU A 101 1.81 0.39 2.58
N ALA A 102 1.91 0.76 1.31
CA ALA A 102 2.94 0.27 0.39
C ALA A 102 4.27 1.00 0.54
N ASN A 103 4.23 2.33 0.67
CA ASN A 103 5.42 3.15 0.85
C ASN A 103 5.96 3.02 2.28
N TYR A 104 7.26 3.19 2.43
CA TYR A 104 7.88 3.30 3.74
C TYR A 104 7.61 4.69 4.34
N GLN A 105 6.85 4.73 5.45
CA GLN A 105 6.37 5.98 6.05
C GLN A 105 7.22 6.47 7.25
N ALA A 106 8.15 5.66 7.77
CA ALA A 106 8.73 5.92 9.08
C ALA A 106 9.81 7.03 9.10
N GLU A 107 10.43 7.35 7.96
CA GLU A 107 11.44 8.42 7.82
C GLU A 107 12.59 8.39 8.87
N ASP A 108 12.94 7.19 9.34
CA ASP A 108 13.88 6.96 10.45
C ASP A 108 15.32 6.63 9.99
N GLY A 109 15.61 6.75 8.70
CA GLY A 109 16.91 6.46 8.10
C GLY A 109 17.23 4.97 7.89
N ALA A 110 16.34 4.04 8.26
CA ALA A 110 16.54 2.60 8.00
C ALA A 110 16.20 2.19 6.55
N GLY A 111 15.56 3.09 5.80
CA GLY A 111 15.20 2.91 4.40
C GLY A 111 15.11 4.25 3.67
N PRO A 112 14.53 4.28 2.46
CA PRO A 112 14.42 5.52 1.70
C PRO A 112 13.45 6.50 2.37
N SER A 113 13.75 7.79 2.32
CA SER A 113 12.79 8.83 2.70
C SER A 113 11.59 8.84 1.75
N ILE A 114 10.51 9.54 2.12
CA ILE A 114 9.36 9.71 1.21
C ILE A 114 9.81 10.39 -0.08
N GLN A 115 10.62 11.45 0.01
CA GLN A 115 11.13 12.15 -1.18
C GLN A 115 11.97 11.23 -2.08
N GLN A 116 12.80 10.36 -1.51
CA GLN A 116 13.57 9.39 -2.28
C GLN A 116 12.69 8.35 -2.97
N GLN A 117 11.61 7.92 -2.32
CA GLN A 117 10.64 7.00 -2.92
C GLN A 117 9.88 7.65 -4.07
N LEU A 118 9.43 8.90 -3.90
CA LEU A 118 8.68 9.64 -4.92
C LEU A 118 9.53 10.01 -6.15
N GLY A 119 10.84 10.10 -5.98
CA GLY A 119 11.76 10.51 -7.03
C GLY A 119 11.72 12.02 -7.30
N SER A 120 12.45 12.42 -8.35
CA SER A 120 12.51 13.81 -8.81
C SER A 120 11.59 14.07 -9.99
N ASP A 121 11.25 13.02 -10.74
CA ASP A 121 10.33 13.05 -11.86
C ASP A 121 9.03 12.29 -11.49
N PRO A 122 7.83 12.83 -11.78
CA PRO A 122 6.58 12.12 -11.54
C PRO A 122 6.52 10.71 -12.15
N THR A 123 7.28 10.45 -13.23
CA THR A 123 7.42 9.13 -13.87
C THR A 123 8.20 8.11 -13.05
N GLU A 124 9.05 8.57 -12.14
CA GLU A 124 9.78 7.72 -11.19
C GLU A 124 8.89 7.31 -10.01
N SER A 125 7.84 8.10 -9.74
CA SER A 125 7.00 7.90 -8.57
C SER A 125 6.34 6.51 -8.54
N PRO A 126 6.19 5.91 -7.35
CA PRO A 126 5.52 4.62 -7.18
C PRO A 126 4.13 4.59 -7.82
N PHE A 127 3.40 5.71 -7.72
CA PHE A 127 2.07 5.86 -8.30
C PHE A 127 2.08 5.69 -9.82
N GLN A 128 2.94 6.44 -10.51
CA GLN A 128 2.98 6.44 -11.96
C GLN A 128 3.50 5.11 -12.50
N ARG A 129 4.48 4.50 -11.82
CA ARG A 129 5.00 3.18 -12.14
C ARG A 129 3.93 2.10 -12.03
N VAL A 130 3.18 2.08 -10.93
CA VAL A 130 2.07 1.13 -10.72
C VAL A 130 0.97 1.34 -11.77
N LEU A 131 0.56 2.59 -12.04
CA LEU A 131 -0.46 2.87 -13.07
C LEU A 131 -0.03 2.42 -14.46
N GLN A 132 1.22 2.70 -14.85
CA GLN A 132 1.78 2.25 -16.11
C GLN A 132 1.82 0.72 -16.20
N HIS A 133 2.23 0.07 -15.12
CA HIS A 133 2.26 -1.39 -15.03
C HIS A 133 0.86 -2.00 -15.23
N ILE A 134 -0.14 -1.56 -14.46
CA ILE A 134 -1.53 -2.02 -14.58
C ILE A 134 -2.04 -1.80 -16.00
N ARG A 135 -1.80 -0.62 -16.58
CA ARG A 135 -2.19 -0.32 -17.97
C ARG A 135 -1.53 -1.27 -18.97
N CYS A 136 -0.23 -1.53 -18.84
CA CYS A 136 0.49 -2.44 -19.73
C CYS A 136 -0.01 -3.88 -19.62
N CYS A 137 -0.30 -4.36 -18.41
CA CYS A 137 -0.87 -5.68 -18.19
C CYS A 137 -2.28 -5.80 -18.78
N GLY A 138 -3.13 -4.77 -18.58
CA GLY A 138 -4.45 -4.69 -19.22
C GLY A 138 -4.38 -4.75 -20.75
N ALA A 139 -3.47 -3.98 -21.37
CA ALA A 139 -3.28 -3.99 -22.82
C ALA A 139 -2.89 -5.37 -23.36
N LYS A 140 -2.00 -6.10 -22.65
CA LYS A 140 -1.62 -7.47 -23.01
C LYS A 140 -2.78 -8.47 -22.89
N ALA A 141 -3.68 -8.24 -21.94
CA ALA A 141 -4.91 -9.02 -21.78
C ALA A 141 -6.02 -8.65 -22.79
N GLY A 142 -5.76 -7.69 -23.70
CA GLY A 142 -6.73 -7.21 -24.68
C GLY A 142 -7.71 -6.18 -24.14
N TRP A 143 -7.44 -5.61 -22.95
CA TRP A 143 -8.28 -4.59 -22.33
C TRP A 143 -7.77 -3.21 -22.73
N SER A 144 -8.67 -2.40 -23.28
CA SER A 144 -8.40 -1.01 -23.59
C SER A 144 -9.40 -0.11 -22.86
N TRP A 145 -8.90 0.83 -22.07
CA TRP A 145 -9.71 1.95 -21.62
C TRP A 145 -10.08 2.78 -22.85
N ARG A 146 -11.38 2.91 -23.14
CA ARG A 146 -11.83 3.91 -24.12
C ARG A 146 -11.65 5.27 -23.45
N ALA A 147 -10.81 6.11 -24.03
CA ALA A 147 -10.66 7.50 -23.65
C ALA A 147 -11.93 8.29 -23.97
#